data_AF-A0A2N5VRJ6-F1
#
_entry.id   AF-A0A2N5VRJ6-F1
#
_cell.length_a   1.000
_cell.length_b   1.000
_cell.length_c   1.000
_cell.angle_alpha   90.00
_cell.angle_beta   90.00
_cell.angle_gamma   90.00
#
_symmetry.space_group_name_H-M   'P 1'
#
loop_
_entity.id
_entity.type
_entity.pdbx_description
1 polymer ?
#
loop_
_entity_poly.entity_id
_entity_poly.type
_entity_poly.pdbx_seq_one_letter_code
_entity_poly.pdbx_strand_id
1 'polypeptide(L)'
;MTNRTAKQRRLLEDLFGSESDEEDEGGEEFNDFLESNDDRPQIRAQRRPNKERDHQGGHEKLMQDYFEQDATFNDADFERRFWKWGLSCFQKITSALRQLAYGCAMDATNE
;
A
#
# COMPACT_ATOMS: atom_id res chain seq x y z
N MET A 1 -9.17 14.55 -24.50
CA MET A 1 -8.28 13.84 -23.55
C MET A 1 -6.96 14.60 -23.50
N THR A 2 -6.62 15.29 -22.42
CA THR A 2 -5.34 16.01 -22.34
C THR A 2 -4.23 15.04 -21.93
N ASN A 3 -3.17 14.97 -22.73
CA ASN A 3 -2.02 14.10 -22.45
C ASN A 3 -1.29 14.57 -21.19
N ARG A 4 -0.61 13.64 -20.50
CA ARG A 4 0.08 13.87 -19.21
C ARG A 4 1.00 15.09 -19.24
N THR A 5 1.67 15.30 -20.36
CA THR A 5 2.52 16.47 -20.64
C THR A 5 1.77 17.79 -20.60
N ALA A 6 0.56 17.87 -21.15
CA ALA A 6 -0.26 19.07 -21.09
C ALA A 6 -0.77 19.36 -19.67
N LYS A 7 -1.03 18.32 -18.86
CA LYS A 7 -1.36 18.48 -17.43
C LYS A 7 -0.15 18.91 -16.61
N GLN A 8 1.02 18.33 -16.86
CA GLN A 8 2.26 18.70 -16.18
C GLN A 8 2.67 20.14 -16.48
N ARG A 9 2.56 20.58 -17.74
CA ARG A 9 2.83 21.97 -18.14
C ARG A 9 1.93 22.97 -17.43
N ARG A 10 0.61 22.71 -17.39
CA ARG A 10 -0.32 23.56 -16.63
C ARG A 10 -0.01 23.62 -15.14
N LEU A 11 0.37 22.49 -14.53
CA LEU A 11 0.76 22.47 -13.12
C LEU A 11 2.06 23.23 -12.86
N LEU A 12 3.01 23.21 -13.81
CA LEU A 12 4.23 24.00 -13.72
C LEU A 12 3.93 25.50 -13.82
N GLU A 13 3.01 25.88 -14.71
CA GLU A 13 2.52 27.26 -14.88
C GLU A 13 1.81 27.76 -13.61
N ASP A 14 0.97 26.91 -13.00
CA ASP A 14 0.27 27.24 -11.74
C ASP A 14 1.22 27.33 -10.54
N LEU A 15 2.34 26.58 -10.53
CA LEU A 15 3.25 26.49 -9.38
C LEU A 15 4.43 27.45 -9.46
N PHE A 16 4.88 27.81 -10.67
CA PHE A 16 6.07 28.64 -10.92
C PHE A 16 5.81 29.85 -11.84
N GLY A 17 4.57 30.07 -12.30
CA GLY A 17 4.21 31.17 -13.21
C GLY A 17 4.13 32.56 -12.57
N SER A 18 4.50 32.72 -11.29
CA SER A 18 4.71 34.05 -10.69
C SER A 18 6.19 34.40 -10.70
N GLU A 19 6.58 35.03 -11.79
CA GLU A 19 7.74 35.89 -12.02
C GLU A 19 8.41 36.42 -10.73
N SER A 20 9.68 36.06 -10.55
CA SER A 20 10.65 36.85 -9.79
C SER A 20 11.87 36.97 -10.69
N ASP A 21 12.09 38.18 -11.20
CA ASP A 21 13.21 38.59 -12.06
C ASP A 21 14.54 38.52 -11.29
N GLU A 22 15.05 37.30 -11.06
CA GLU A 22 16.47 37.11 -10.81
C GLU A 22 17.00 36.11 -11.85
N GLU A 23 17.77 36.63 -12.80
CA GLU A 23 18.49 35.88 -13.82
C GLU A 23 19.45 34.91 -13.11
N ASP A 24 19.02 33.66 -12.91
CA ASP A 24 19.90 32.57 -12.48
C ASP A 24 20.24 31.69 -13.68
N GLU A 25 21.54 31.58 -13.97
CA GLU A 25 22.18 30.83 -15.06
C GLU A 25 22.03 29.29 -14.90
N GLY A 26 20.85 28.80 -14.49
CA GLY A 26 20.59 27.38 -14.17
C GLY A 26 19.67 26.65 -15.16
N GLY A 27 19.14 27.34 -16.18
CA GLY A 27 18.11 26.80 -17.07
C GLY A 27 18.54 25.59 -17.93
N GLU A 28 19.84 25.42 -18.16
CA GLU A 28 20.40 24.31 -18.95
C GLU A 28 20.41 22.98 -18.17
N GLU A 29 20.55 23.00 -16.84
CA GLU A 29 20.62 21.77 -16.00
C GLU A 29 19.24 21.11 -15.85
N PHE A 30 18.17 21.90 -15.83
CA PHE A 30 16.81 21.38 -15.66
C PHE A 30 16.29 20.62 -16.90
N ASN A 31 16.81 20.96 -18.08
CA ASN A 31 16.34 20.39 -19.34
C ASN A 31 16.83 18.94 -19.55
N ASP A 32 18.02 18.60 -19.05
CA ASP A 32 18.60 17.25 -19.09
C ASP A 32 17.78 16.25 -18.23
N PHE A 33 17.23 16.71 -17.10
CA PHE A 33 16.30 15.92 -16.28
C PHE A 33 14.99 15.59 -17.01
N LEU A 34 14.52 16.50 -17.87
CA LEU A 34 13.28 16.32 -18.64
C LEU A 34 13.46 15.38 -19.83
N GLU A 35 14.64 15.37 -20.45
CA GLU A 35 14.98 14.46 -21.56
C GLU A 35 15.25 13.02 -21.09
N SER A 36 15.57 12.81 -19.81
CA SER A 36 15.79 11.47 -19.23
C SER A 36 14.49 10.69 -18.93
N ASN A 37 13.32 11.17 -19.38
CA ASN A 37 12.07 10.41 -19.30
C ASN A 37 12.11 9.26 -20.31
N ASP A 38 12.78 8.17 -19.92
CA ASP A 38 12.80 6.89 -20.60
C ASP A 38 11.34 6.44 -20.87
N ASP A 39 10.90 6.62 -22.12
CA ASP A 39 9.57 6.25 -22.66
C ASP A 39 9.37 4.72 -22.72
N ARG A 40 10.03 3.97 -21.83
CA ARG A 40 9.78 2.55 -21.66
C ARG A 40 8.32 2.36 -21.24
N PRO A 41 7.50 1.62 -22.02
CA PRO A 41 6.12 1.36 -21.65
C PRO A 41 6.10 0.59 -20.33
N GLN A 42 5.69 1.25 -19.25
CA GLN A 42 5.47 0.63 -17.95
C GLN A 42 4.27 -0.30 -18.08
N ILE A 43 4.53 -1.58 -18.40
CA ILE A 43 3.51 -2.64 -18.46
C ILE A 43 2.90 -2.72 -17.06
N ARG A 44 1.71 -2.14 -16.89
CA ARG A 44 0.98 -2.24 -15.62
C ARG A 44 0.57 -3.69 -15.45
N ALA A 45 1.27 -4.41 -14.57
CA ALA A 45 0.91 -5.76 -14.21
C ALA A 45 -0.58 -5.80 -13.81
N GLN A 46 -1.35 -6.66 -14.48
CA GLN A 46 -2.76 -6.82 -14.14
C GLN A 46 -2.87 -7.39 -12.72
N ARG A 47 -3.69 -6.74 -11.88
CA ARG A 47 -3.95 -7.21 -10.52
C ARG A 47 -4.75 -8.51 -10.61
N ARG A 48 -4.38 -9.50 -9.80
CA ARG A 48 -5.18 -10.73 -9.68
C ARG A 48 -6.59 -10.36 -9.18
N PRO A 49 -7.65 -10.98 -9.72
CA PRO A 49 -9.01 -10.73 -9.26
C PRO A 49 -9.16 -11.14 -7.80
N ASN A 50 -10.08 -10.50 -7.09
CA ASN A 50 -10.35 -10.82 -5.71
C ASN A 50 -10.95 -12.24 -5.61
N LYS A 51 -10.33 -13.11 -4.82
CA LYS A 51 -10.87 -14.45 -4.51
C LYS A 51 -11.81 -14.33 -3.32
N GLU A 52 -12.98 -14.94 -3.39
CA GLU A 52 -13.87 -15.09 -2.25
C GLU A 52 -13.19 -15.93 -1.15
N ARG A 53 -13.22 -15.44 0.08
CA ARG A 53 -12.49 -16.04 1.22
C ARG A 53 -13.39 -16.51 2.35
N ASP A 54 -14.70 -16.65 2.10
CA ASP A 54 -15.72 -17.06 3.07
C ASP A 54 -15.42 -16.53 4.48
N HIS A 55 -15.50 -15.21 4.61
CA HIS A 55 -15.10 -14.52 5.85
C HIS A 55 -15.93 -15.00 7.04
N GLN A 56 -17.20 -15.33 6.82
CA GLN A 56 -18.12 -15.77 7.85
C GLN A 56 -17.76 -17.18 8.34
N GLY A 57 -17.60 -18.15 7.44
CA GLY A 57 -17.22 -19.51 7.82
C GLY A 57 -15.84 -19.57 8.48
N GLY A 58 -14.90 -18.75 8.02
CA GLY A 58 -13.59 -18.61 8.67
C GLY A 58 -13.67 -18.05 10.09
N HIS A 59 -14.55 -17.07 10.33
CA HIS A 59 -14.75 -16.48 11.65
C HIS A 59 -15.38 -17.49 12.62
N GLU A 60 -16.45 -18.18 12.21
CA GLU A 60 -17.14 -19.18 13.03
C GLU A 60 -16.18 -20.28 13.47
N LYS A 61 -15.38 -20.80 12.54
CA LYS A 61 -14.37 -21.81 12.85
C LYS A 61 -13.32 -21.31 13.85
N LEU A 62 -12.89 -20.06 13.71
CA LEU A 62 -11.92 -19.46 14.62
C LEU A 62 -12.50 -19.28 16.04
N MET A 63 -13.77 -18.90 16.14
CA MET A 63 -14.48 -18.81 17.43
C MET A 63 -14.60 -20.18 18.09
N GLN A 64 -14.98 -21.20 17.33
CA GLN A 64 -15.12 -22.58 17.83
C GLN A 64 -13.79 -23.18 18.32
N ASP A 65 -12.72 -23.01 17.54
CA ASP A 65 -11.45 -23.67 17.83
C ASP A 65 -10.71 -23.04 19.04
N TYR A 66 -10.93 -21.75 19.33
CA TYR A 66 -10.12 -20.97 20.27
C TYR A 66 -10.87 -20.22 21.38
N PHE A 67 -12.14 -19.86 21.19
CA PHE A 67 -12.86 -18.94 22.10
C PHE A 67 -14.11 -19.55 22.75
N GLU A 68 -14.57 -20.72 22.28
CA GLU A 68 -15.66 -21.45 22.92
C GLU A 68 -15.23 -22.10 24.25
N GLN A 69 -16.21 -22.41 25.09
CA GLN A 69 -15.99 -22.96 26.43
C GLN A 69 -15.27 -24.32 26.42
N ASP A 70 -15.47 -25.09 25.34
CA ASP A 70 -14.81 -26.37 25.06
C ASP A 70 -13.76 -26.25 23.93
N ALA A 71 -13.09 -25.10 23.82
CA ALA A 71 -12.09 -24.85 22.78
C ALA A 71 -11.02 -25.94 22.73
N THR A 72 -10.68 -26.38 21.51
CA THR A 72 -9.69 -27.45 21.27
C THR A 72 -8.26 -26.98 21.57
N PHE A 73 -8.00 -25.69 21.39
CA PHE A 73 -6.69 -25.08 21.58
C PHE A 73 -6.73 -24.07 22.72
N ASN A 74 -5.65 -24.03 23.51
CA ASN A 74 -5.51 -23.10 24.61
C ASN A 74 -5.07 -21.71 24.12
N ASP A 75 -5.24 -20.68 24.93
CA ASP A 75 -4.86 -19.29 24.61
C ASP A 75 -3.39 -19.13 24.15
N ALA A 76 -2.49 -19.92 24.74
CA ALA A 76 -1.07 -19.91 24.35
C ALA A 76 -0.83 -20.36 22.90
N ASP A 77 -1.67 -21.27 22.37
CA ASP A 77 -1.59 -21.72 20.98
C ASP A 77 -2.14 -20.66 20.02
N PHE A 78 -3.14 -19.89 20.46
CA PHE A 78 -3.64 -18.72 19.73
C PHE A 78 -2.55 -17.66 19.61
N GLU A 79 -1.91 -17.31 20.73
CA GLU A 79 -0.79 -16.37 20.73
C GLU A 79 0.33 -16.86 19.81
N ARG A 80 0.75 -18.13 19.91
CA ARG A 80 1.84 -18.63 19.06
C ARG A 80 1.53 -18.58 17.56
N ARG A 81 0.26 -18.77 17.17
CA ARG A 81 -0.16 -18.78 15.76
C ARG A 81 -0.44 -17.39 15.20
N PHE A 82 -1.10 -16.52 15.98
CA PHE A 82 -1.57 -15.22 15.50
C PHE A 82 -0.72 -14.05 16.00
N TRP A 83 -0.08 -14.20 17.15
CA TRP A 83 0.80 -13.21 17.74
C TRP A 83 2.24 -13.43 17.28
N LYS A 84 2.59 -12.81 16.16
CA LYS A 84 3.98 -12.81 15.66
C LYS A 84 4.89 -12.01 16.62
N TRP A 85 5.66 -12.71 17.45
CA TRP A 85 6.80 -12.12 18.17
C TRP A 85 7.84 -11.60 17.16
N GLY A 86 8.33 -10.38 17.36
CA GLY A 86 9.34 -9.75 16.48
C GLY A 86 8.81 -8.73 15.45
N LEU A 87 7.50 -8.52 15.34
CA LEU A 87 6.97 -7.40 14.55
C LEU A 87 7.12 -6.07 15.30
N SER A 88 7.62 -5.05 14.60
CA SER A 88 7.68 -3.69 15.11
C SER A 88 6.28 -3.14 15.38
N CYS A 89 6.17 -2.14 16.26
CA CYS A 89 4.89 -1.49 16.58
C CYS A 89 4.16 -1.01 15.32
N PHE A 90 4.92 -0.51 14.34
CA PHE A 90 4.40 -0.07 13.04
C PHE A 90 3.81 -1.22 12.21
N GLN A 91 4.45 -2.39 12.21
CA GLN A 91 3.93 -3.58 11.51
C GLN A 91 2.65 -4.12 12.17
N LYS A 92 2.54 -4.02 13.50
CA LYS A 92 1.31 -4.37 14.22
C LYS A 92 0.16 -3.41 13.89
N ILE A 93 0.43 -2.11 13.86
CA ILE A 93 -0.59 -1.10 13.52
C ILE A 93 -1.04 -1.23 12.07
N THR A 94 -0.12 -1.40 11.12
CA THR A 94 -0.45 -1.54 9.69
C THR A 94 -1.22 -2.82 9.40
N SER A 95 -0.89 -3.92 10.07
CA SER A 95 -1.64 -5.17 9.94
C SER A 95 -3.04 -5.07 10.55
N ALA A 96 -3.20 -4.44 11.73
CA ALA A 96 -4.52 -4.17 12.32
C ALA A 96 -5.37 -3.23 11.44
N LEU A 97 -4.79 -2.16 10.90
CA LEU A 97 -5.50 -1.26 9.97
C LEU A 97 -5.92 -2.00 8.69
N ARG A 98 -5.06 -2.88 8.17
CA ARG A 98 -5.39 -3.68 6.98
C ARG A 98 -6.50 -4.70 7.27
N GLN A 99 -6.53 -5.28 8.46
CA GLN A 99 -7.61 -6.15 8.91
C GLN A 99 -8.95 -5.40 9.02
N LEU A 100 -8.94 -4.20 9.60
CA LEU A 100 -10.16 -3.41 9.78
C LEU A 100 -10.68 -2.82 8.46
N ALA A 101 -9.78 -2.37 7.58
CA ALA A 101 -10.17 -1.77 6.31
C ALA A 101 -10.58 -2.79 5.24
N TYR A 102 -9.99 -4.00 5.27
CA TYR A 102 -10.12 -4.96 4.17
C TYR A 102 -10.47 -6.39 4.61
N GLY A 103 -10.60 -6.69 5.90
CA GLY A 103 -10.95 -8.02 6.41
C GLY A 103 -9.87 -9.10 6.16
N CYS A 104 -8.61 -8.72 5.95
CA CYS A 104 -7.56 -9.64 5.47
C CYS A 104 -6.70 -10.22 6.62
N ALA A 105 -6.53 -11.55 6.66
CA ALA A 105 -5.75 -12.25 7.71
C ALA A 105 -4.27 -11.79 7.81
N MET A 106 -3.69 -11.86 9.03
CA MET A 106 -2.31 -11.42 9.38
C MET A 106 -1.18 -12.08 8.57
N ASP A 107 -1.46 -13.20 7.90
CA ASP A 107 -0.47 -14.03 7.22
C ASP A 107 0.23 -13.32 6.05
N ALA A 108 -0.37 -12.26 5.50
CA ALA A 108 0.18 -11.52 4.36
C ALA A 108 1.39 -10.59 4.68
N THR A 109 2.00 -10.69 5.86
CA THR A 109 3.30 -10.07 6.16
C THR A 109 4.42 -11.11 6.00
N ASN A 110 4.70 -11.47 4.75
CA ASN A 110 5.96 -12.09 4.36
C ASN A 110 6.48 -11.29 3.14
N GLU A 111 7.77 -10.97 3.21
CA GLU A 111 8.58 -10.11 2.33
C GLU A 111 8.51 -8.59 2.60
#